data_AF-A0A1Q5LEV2-F1
#
_entry.id   AF-A0A1Q5LEV2-F1
#
_cell.length_a   1.000
_cell.length_b   1.000
_cell.length_c   1.000
_cell.angle_alpha   90.00
_cell.angle_beta   90.00
_cell.angle_gamma   90.00
#
_symmetry.space_group_name_H-M   'P 1'
#
loop_
_entity.id
_entity.type
_entity.pdbx_description
1 polymer ?
#
loop_
_entity_poly.entity_id
_entity_poly.type
_entity_poly.pdbx_seq_one_letter_code
_entity_poly.pdbx_strand_id
1 'polypeptide(L)'
;MNFAYRTTLSNVDPRFVAGDPAAWASDFGYALDRVAIRLDNRSNDELRDQALNHPDPAMREQALFEYADRDHGDAIELLAEAIRNDRDRQVRWDALWAVEKLGGPEAVATLQTFLKDSDPEIAEWSKLFISELQTGDPAFDGRAGRFTPGRTFDETIFLLIHCDLYVRLDDSNQHWGKISLAPQGLARIYGQAHACPNVATREKQLVIAKTIEGLHADGSPHVDNYLFRGFTDRTRRDRGNFFFESLVPRPFFKSGRADDPSAGVREANIGFARYGTWHLEPQFKVHDEWAIRYVRGRFQGWGHVNLARIAGQPLEQILTPGNGVLSTLHDPEVGPMTNAFILGTFKGKLNDWDGDGVIDLNSRDVYSTVDGEIDTDQDGIPDQPGLTCCDWTTQQRLP
;
A
#
# COMPACT_ATOMS: atom_id res chain seq x y z
N MET A 1 -24.61 -4.04 -19.37
CA MET A 1 -24.62 -3.35 -18.06
C MET A 1 -23.16 -3.10 -17.74
N ASN A 2 -22.73 -1.84 -17.77
CA ASN A 2 -21.35 -1.42 -17.49
C ASN A 2 -21.10 -1.57 -15.98
N PHE A 3 -19.97 -2.15 -15.58
CA PHE A 3 -19.66 -2.49 -14.19
C PHE A 3 -18.41 -1.77 -13.73
N ALA A 4 -18.43 -0.43 -13.73
CA ALA A 4 -17.30 0.39 -13.28
C ALA A 4 -16.79 -0.09 -11.91
N TYR A 5 -15.49 0.08 -11.66
CA TYR A 5 -14.91 0.05 -10.31
C TYR A 5 -15.94 0.65 -9.36
N ARG A 6 -16.50 -0.14 -8.43
CA ARG A 6 -17.58 0.34 -7.56
C ARG A 6 -17.01 1.24 -6.46
N THR A 7 -16.39 2.35 -6.84
CA THR A 7 -16.42 3.59 -6.07
C THR A 7 -17.78 4.27 -6.22
N THR A 8 -18.50 4.03 -7.33
CA THR A 8 -19.90 4.48 -7.50
C THR A 8 -20.90 3.42 -7.03
N LEU A 9 -21.45 3.64 -5.84
CA LEU A 9 -22.67 2.95 -5.40
C LEU A 9 -23.82 3.36 -6.35
N SER A 10 -24.16 2.48 -7.29
CA SER A 10 -25.52 2.45 -7.85
C SER A 10 -26.53 2.26 -6.71
N ASN A 11 -27.79 2.66 -6.88
CA ASN A 11 -28.91 2.56 -5.92
C ASN A 11 -29.26 1.11 -5.51
N VAL A 12 -28.26 0.31 -5.14
CA VAL A 12 -28.34 -1.11 -4.81
C VAL A 12 -28.04 -1.25 -3.32
N ASP A 13 -28.88 -2.06 -2.67
CA ASP A 13 -28.79 -2.44 -1.26
C ASP A 13 -27.33 -2.78 -0.86
N PRO A 14 -26.79 -2.16 0.20
CA PRO A 14 -25.39 -2.31 0.64
C PRO A 14 -24.95 -3.75 0.94
N ARG A 15 -25.89 -4.71 1.04
CA ARG A 15 -25.59 -6.15 1.19
C ARG A 15 -25.19 -6.84 -0.13
N PHE A 16 -25.30 -6.16 -1.28
CA PHE A 16 -24.99 -6.69 -2.61
C PHE A 16 -23.93 -5.86 -3.37
N VAL A 17 -23.04 -5.21 -2.64
CA VAL A 17 -21.99 -4.34 -3.21
C VAL A 17 -20.77 -5.19 -3.64
N ALA A 18 -20.41 -5.14 -4.92
CA ALA A 18 -19.15 -5.68 -5.45
C ALA A 18 -17.98 -4.75 -5.10
N GLY A 19 -16.79 -5.31 -4.92
CA GLY A 19 -15.52 -4.59 -4.71
C GLY A 19 -15.04 -4.55 -3.26
N ASP A 20 -13.85 -3.97 -3.04
CA ASP A 20 -13.14 -3.93 -1.75
C ASP A 20 -13.99 -3.28 -0.65
N PRO A 21 -14.37 -4.00 0.43
CA PRO A 21 -15.15 -3.46 1.53
C PRO A 21 -14.54 -2.23 2.21
N ALA A 22 -13.22 -2.09 2.14
CA ALA A 22 -12.54 -0.90 2.64
C ALA A 22 -12.96 0.35 1.85
N ALA A 23 -13.34 0.23 0.57
CA ALA A 23 -13.64 1.35 -0.32
C ALA A 23 -15.04 2.00 -0.16
N TRP A 24 -15.92 1.49 0.73
CA TRP A 24 -17.36 1.78 0.73
C TRP A 24 -17.82 3.11 1.38
N ALA A 25 -16.98 4.14 1.53
CA ALA A 25 -17.37 5.41 2.16
C ALA A 25 -17.42 6.61 1.18
N SER A 26 -18.40 7.51 1.41
CA SER A 26 -18.56 8.80 0.71
C SER A 26 -17.66 9.87 1.35
N ASP A 27 -16.37 9.87 1.01
CA ASP A 27 -15.38 10.83 1.49
C ASP A 27 -14.90 11.79 0.38
N PHE A 28 -13.98 12.70 0.71
CA PHE A 28 -13.45 13.70 -0.23
C PHE A 28 -12.86 13.07 -1.50
N GLY A 29 -12.25 11.89 -1.40
CA GLY A 29 -11.72 11.19 -2.57
C GLY A 29 -12.82 10.75 -3.53
N TYR A 30 -13.97 10.31 -3.02
CA TYR A 30 -15.13 10.02 -3.87
C TYR A 30 -15.61 11.24 -4.68
N ALA A 31 -15.55 12.44 -4.09
CA ALA A 31 -15.88 13.67 -4.82
C ALA A 31 -14.84 13.98 -5.91
N LEU A 32 -13.54 13.82 -5.60
CA LEU A 32 -12.46 14.04 -6.56
C LEU A 32 -12.48 13.04 -7.72
N ASP A 33 -12.73 11.76 -7.46
CA ASP A 33 -12.80 10.70 -8.48
C ASP A 33 -13.81 11.03 -9.60
N ARG A 34 -14.90 11.72 -9.26
CA ARG A 34 -15.95 12.10 -10.22
C ARG A 34 -15.59 13.27 -11.11
N VAL A 35 -14.64 14.11 -10.71
CA VAL A 35 -14.30 15.36 -11.41
C VAL A 35 -12.88 15.36 -11.95
N ALA A 36 -12.01 14.50 -11.43
CA ALA A 36 -10.62 14.45 -11.82
C ALA A 36 -10.46 13.88 -13.24
N ILE A 37 -9.59 14.51 -14.01
CA ILE A 37 -9.14 13.96 -15.29
C ILE A 37 -8.06 12.92 -15.04
N ARG A 38 -8.14 11.80 -15.73
CA ARG A 38 -7.08 10.79 -15.68
C ARG A 38 -5.80 11.34 -16.32
N LEU A 39 -4.68 11.23 -15.62
CA LEU A 39 -3.39 11.73 -16.10
C LEU A 39 -2.58 10.69 -16.87
N ASP A 40 -2.87 9.39 -16.68
CA ASP A 40 -2.31 8.34 -17.52
C ASP A 40 -2.96 8.38 -18.92
N ASN A 41 -2.18 8.79 -19.91
CA ASN A 41 -2.63 9.00 -21.28
C ASN A 41 -2.40 7.79 -22.21
N ARG A 42 -1.87 6.68 -21.69
CA ARG A 42 -1.67 5.46 -22.49
C ARG A 42 -3.01 4.97 -23.03
N SER A 43 -2.99 4.51 -24.28
CA SER A 43 -4.19 3.93 -24.90
C SER A 43 -4.54 2.57 -24.27
N ASN A 44 -5.76 2.08 -24.46
CA ASN A 44 -6.12 0.76 -23.94
C ASN A 44 -5.28 -0.36 -24.58
N ASP A 45 -4.99 -0.26 -25.87
CA ASP A 45 -4.13 -1.23 -26.58
C ASP A 45 -2.71 -1.21 -26.03
N GLU A 46 -2.16 -0.02 -25.76
CA GLU A 46 -0.85 0.15 -25.14
C GLU A 46 -0.82 -0.40 -23.71
N LEU A 47 -1.86 -0.16 -22.92
CA LEU A 47 -1.96 -0.71 -21.56
C LEU A 47 -2.01 -2.24 -21.59
N ARG A 48 -2.75 -2.86 -22.51
CA ARG A 48 -2.78 -4.32 -22.65
C ARG A 48 -1.42 -4.89 -23.03
N ASP A 49 -0.76 -4.27 -24.01
CA ASP A 49 0.57 -4.68 -24.43
C ASP A 49 1.57 -4.57 -23.27
N GLN A 50 1.61 -3.41 -22.60
CA GLN A 50 2.51 -3.18 -21.48
C GLN A 50 2.21 -4.08 -20.29
N ALA A 51 0.94 -4.37 -20.00
CA ALA A 51 0.53 -5.26 -18.92
C ALA A 51 1.13 -6.67 -19.02
N LEU A 52 1.36 -7.17 -20.24
CA LEU A 52 1.85 -8.54 -20.47
C LEU A 52 3.33 -8.56 -20.89
N ASN A 53 3.80 -7.53 -21.59
CA ASN A 53 5.09 -7.57 -22.29
C ASN A 53 6.15 -6.63 -21.71
N HIS A 54 5.78 -5.68 -20.83
CA HIS A 54 6.76 -4.72 -20.34
C HIS A 54 7.88 -5.42 -19.53
N PRO A 55 9.17 -5.12 -19.76
CA PRO A 55 10.28 -5.82 -19.10
C PRO A 55 10.30 -5.60 -17.58
N ASP A 56 9.88 -4.42 -17.14
CA ASP A 56 9.76 -4.04 -15.73
C ASP A 56 8.43 -4.53 -15.12
N PRO A 57 8.44 -5.33 -14.03
CA PRO A 57 7.24 -5.81 -13.36
C PRO A 57 6.33 -4.71 -12.81
N ALA A 58 6.88 -3.61 -12.27
CA ALA A 58 6.04 -2.55 -11.73
C ALA A 58 5.26 -1.82 -12.83
N MET A 59 5.83 -1.73 -14.03
CA MET A 59 5.12 -1.16 -15.18
C MET A 59 4.05 -2.11 -15.73
N ARG A 60 4.28 -3.43 -15.69
CA ARG A 60 3.23 -4.43 -16.00
C ARG A 60 2.07 -4.31 -15.03
N GLU A 61 2.35 -4.33 -13.73
CA GLU A 61 1.35 -4.16 -12.68
C GLU A 61 0.60 -2.84 -12.80
N GLN A 62 1.31 -1.74 -13.00
CA GLN A 62 0.72 -0.42 -13.19
C GLN A 62 -0.22 -0.36 -14.39
N ALA A 63 0.13 -1.02 -15.51
CA ALA A 63 -0.75 -1.12 -16.66
C ALA A 63 -1.99 -1.98 -16.38
N LEU A 64 -1.85 -3.09 -15.63
CA LEU A 64 -2.97 -3.95 -15.21
C LEU A 64 -3.96 -3.18 -14.33
N PHE A 65 -3.48 -2.47 -13.31
CA PHE A 65 -4.33 -1.71 -12.39
C PHE A 65 -5.02 -0.54 -13.10
N GLU A 66 -4.31 0.17 -13.98
CA GLU A 66 -4.90 1.25 -14.77
C GLU A 66 -5.95 0.71 -15.76
N TYR A 67 -5.70 -0.42 -16.41
CA TYR A 67 -6.67 -1.05 -17.31
C TYR A 67 -7.93 -1.52 -16.56
N ALA A 68 -7.74 -2.09 -15.35
CA ALA A 68 -8.84 -2.51 -14.49
C ALA A 68 -9.65 -1.31 -13.94
N ASP A 69 -8.99 -0.20 -13.56
CA ASP A 69 -9.65 1.04 -13.13
C ASP A 69 -10.51 1.67 -14.25
N ARG A 70 -10.15 1.44 -15.52
CA ARG A 70 -10.96 1.86 -16.67
C ARG A 70 -12.20 1.00 -16.93
N ASP A 71 -12.35 -0.12 -16.23
CA ASP A 71 -13.48 -1.05 -16.33
C ASP A 71 -13.79 -1.47 -17.78
N HIS A 72 -12.78 -2.01 -18.45
CA HIS A 72 -13.02 -2.68 -19.73
C HIS A 72 -13.70 -4.03 -19.50
N GLY A 73 -14.60 -4.41 -20.38
CA GLY A 73 -15.38 -5.65 -20.25
C GLY A 73 -14.54 -6.94 -20.25
N ASP A 74 -13.27 -6.85 -20.62
CA ASP A 74 -12.30 -7.95 -20.63
C ASP A 74 -11.15 -7.74 -19.61
N ALA A 75 -11.28 -6.81 -18.66
CA ALA A 75 -10.28 -6.56 -17.64
C ALA A 75 -10.00 -7.81 -16.78
N ILE A 76 -11.04 -8.56 -16.42
CA ILE A 76 -10.89 -9.82 -15.66
C ILE A 76 -10.11 -10.86 -16.48
N GLU A 77 -10.32 -10.95 -17.80
CA GLU A 77 -9.59 -11.87 -18.66
C GLU A 77 -8.10 -11.51 -18.72
N LEU A 78 -7.77 -10.22 -18.88
CA LEU A 78 -6.40 -9.72 -18.88
C LEU A 78 -5.70 -9.99 -17.53
N LEU A 79 -6.38 -9.70 -16.41
CA LEU A 79 -5.86 -10.00 -15.07
C LEU A 79 -5.64 -11.50 -14.88
N ALA A 80 -6.56 -12.35 -15.32
CA ALA A 80 -6.41 -13.80 -15.27
C ALA A 80 -5.23 -14.30 -16.12
N GLU A 81 -4.91 -13.62 -17.22
CA GLU A 81 -3.72 -13.91 -18.02
C GLU A 81 -2.43 -13.57 -17.25
N ALA A 82 -2.37 -12.40 -16.62
CA ALA A 82 -1.23 -12.01 -15.79
C ALA A 82 -1.03 -12.97 -14.60
N ILE A 83 -2.08 -13.36 -13.89
CA ILE A 83 -1.99 -14.31 -12.77
C ILE A 83 -1.42 -15.67 -13.23
N ARG A 84 -1.75 -16.13 -14.45
CA ARG A 84 -1.27 -17.42 -14.98
C ARG A 84 0.19 -17.36 -15.45
N ASN A 85 0.60 -16.25 -16.06
CA ASN A 85 1.77 -16.23 -16.93
C ASN A 85 2.88 -15.28 -16.46
N ASP A 86 2.60 -14.34 -15.55
CA ASP A 86 3.62 -13.41 -15.11
C ASP A 86 4.73 -14.16 -14.34
N ARG A 87 5.97 -13.83 -14.66
CA ARG A 87 7.16 -14.42 -14.01
C ARG A 87 7.42 -13.84 -12.62
N ASP A 88 6.88 -12.67 -12.35
CA ASP A 88 7.02 -11.99 -11.08
C ASP A 88 5.86 -12.38 -10.15
N ARG A 89 6.20 -13.02 -9.03
CA ARG A 89 5.19 -13.51 -8.06
C ARG A 89 4.34 -12.37 -7.49
N GLN A 90 4.91 -11.19 -7.33
CA GLN A 90 4.21 -10.04 -6.78
C GLN A 90 3.16 -9.52 -7.76
N VAL A 91 3.50 -9.40 -9.05
CA VAL A 91 2.50 -9.05 -10.09
C VAL A 91 1.31 -10.02 -10.08
N ARG A 92 1.56 -11.33 -9.88
CA ARG A 92 0.50 -12.34 -9.86
C ARG A 92 -0.48 -12.16 -8.69
N TRP A 93 -0.02 -11.96 -7.45
CA TRP A 93 -0.95 -11.74 -6.34
C TRP A 93 -1.59 -10.36 -6.38
N ASP A 94 -0.93 -9.36 -6.96
CA ASP A 94 -1.48 -8.00 -7.06
C ASP A 94 -2.57 -7.96 -8.13
N ALA A 95 -2.42 -8.76 -9.19
CA ALA A 95 -3.49 -9.04 -10.15
C ALA A 95 -4.68 -9.80 -9.52
N LEU A 96 -4.45 -10.76 -8.61
CA LEU A 96 -5.54 -11.37 -7.82
C LEU A 96 -6.31 -10.32 -7.00
N TRP A 97 -5.59 -9.37 -6.40
CA TRP A 97 -6.20 -8.29 -5.64
C TRP A 97 -6.99 -7.34 -6.55
N ALA A 98 -6.49 -7.01 -7.74
CA ALA A 98 -7.25 -6.24 -8.72
C ALA A 98 -8.55 -6.97 -9.16
N VAL A 99 -8.54 -8.30 -9.31
CA VAL A 99 -9.76 -9.09 -9.57
C VAL A 99 -10.75 -8.98 -8.39
N GLU A 100 -10.27 -9.07 -7.14
CA GLU A 100 -11.12 -8.87 -5.96
C GLU A 100 -11.75 -7.47 -5.92
N LYS A 101 -10.97 -6.44 -6.27
CA LYS A 101 -11.46 -5.06 -6.33
C LYS A 101 -12.55 -4.85 -7.39
N LEU A 102 -12.48 -5.54 -8.53
CA LEU A 102 -13.57 -5.52 -9.53
C LEU A 102 -14.83 -6.22 -8.97
N GLY A 103 -14.63 -7.34 -8.27
CA GLY A 103 -15.68 -8.05 -7.56
C GLY A 103 -16.75 -8.64 -8.47
N GLY A 104 -17.85 -9.10 -7.86
CA GLY A 104 -18.96 -9.73 -8.57
C GLY A 104 -18.74 -11.20 -8.94
N PRO A 105 -19.73 -11.84 -9.57
CA PRO A 105 -19.71 -13.29 -9.83
C PRO A 105 -18.55 -13.74 -10.72
N GLU A 106 -18.18 -12.92 -11.70
CA GLU A 106 -17.08 -13.21 -12.61
C GLU A 106 -15.73 -13.18 -11.90
N ALA A 107 -15.49 -12.18 -11.04
CA ALA A 107 -14.29 -12.14 -10.20
C ALA A 107 -14.18 -13.40 -9.32
N VAL A 108 -15.28 -13.79 -8.66
CA VAL A 108 -15.31 -15.03 -7.86
C VAL A 108 -15.00 -16.26 -8.71
N ALA A 109 -15.61 -16.39 -9.89
CA ALA A 109 -15.36 -17.50 -10.81
C ALA A 109 -13.91 -17.55 -11.29
N THR A 110 -13.32 -16.39 -11.61
CA THR A 110 -11.91 -16.28 -12.01
C THR A 110 -10.99 -16.66 -10.86
N LEU A 111 -11.20 -16.12 -9.66
CA LEU A 111 -10.41 -16.47 -8.47
C LEU A 111 -10.44 -17.98 -8.20
N GLN A 112 -11.61 -18.64 -8.36
CA GLN A 112 -11.74 -20.09 -8.16
C GLN A 112 -10.78 -20.93 -9.03
N THR A 113 -10.39 -20.43 -10.20
CA THR A 113 -9.44 -21.13 -11.08
C THR A 113 -8.03 -21.21 -10.49
N PHE A 114 -7.69 -20.32 -9.55
CA PHE A 114 -6.38 -20.22 -8.90
C PHE A 114 -6.31 -20.89 -7.53
N LEU A 115 -7.38 -21.51 -7.03
CA LEU A 115 -7.39 -22.22 -5.74
C LEU A 115 -6.40 -23.40 -5.64
N LYS A 116 -5.88 -23.87 -6.79
CA LYS A 116 -4.92 -24.97 -6.90
C LYS A 116 -3.67 -24.54 -7.66
N ASP A 117 -3.35 -23.25 -7.64
CA ASP A 117 -2.12 -22.75 -8.22
C ASP A 117 -0.91 -23.49 -7.62
N SER A 118 0.14 -23.70 -8.42
CA SER A 118 1.35 -24.37 -7.92
C SER A 118 2.12 -23.50 -6.93
N ASP A 119 1.92 -22.18 -6.98
CA ASP A 119 2.41 -21.27 -5.96
C ASP A 119 1.41 -21.20 -4.78
N PRO A 120 1.79 -21.66 -3.57
CA PRO A 120 0.91 -21.66 -2.41
C PRO A 120 0.39 -20.27 -2.03
N GLU A 121 1.17 -19.22 -2.30
CA GLU A 121 0.76 -17.84 -2.00
C GLU A 121 -0.36 -17.37 -2.92
N ILE A 122 -0.31 -17.74 -4.20
CA ILE A 122 -1.37 -17.45 -5.18
C ILE A 122 -2.65 -18.20 -4.82
N ALA A 123 -2.53 -19.49 -4.46
CA ALA A 123 -3.66 -20.29 -4.03
C ALA A 123 -4.33 -19.75 -2.77
N GLU A 124 -3.54 -19.32 -1.78
CA GLU A 124 -4.08 -18.75 -0.54
C GLU A 124 -4.69 -17.37 -0.74
N TRP A 125 -4.05 -16.46 -1.48
CA TRP A 125 -4.63 -15.15 -1.80
C TRP A 125 -5.97 -15.30 -2.54
N SER A 126 -6.05 -16.23 -3.50
CA SER A 126 -7.30 -16.56 -4.18
C SER A 126 -8.39 -17.00 -3.18
N LYS A 127 -8.07 -17.93 -2.28
CA LYS A 127 -9.01 -18.40 -1.24
C LYS A 127 -9.50 -17.26 -0.35
N LEU A 128 -8.57 -16.42 0.10
CA LEU A 128 -8.84 -15.27 0.95
C LEU A 128 -9.79 -14.29 0.25
N PHE A 129 -9.49 -13.91 -0.99
CA PHE A 129 -10.32 -12.96 -1.74
C PHE A 129 -11.71 -13.51 -2.08
N ILE A 130 -11.83 -14.81 -2.37
CA ILE A 130 -13.14 -15.45 -2.55
C ILE A 130 -13.97 -15.32 -1.28
N SER A 131 -13.41 -15.68 -0.12
CA SER A 131 -14.17 -15.63 1.14
C SER A 131 -14.52 -14.20 1.54
N GLU A 132 -13.63 -13.23 1.29
CA GLU A 132 -13.92 -11.80 1.51
C GLU A 132 -15.09 -11.33 0.65
N LEU A 133 -15.10 -11.64 -0.65
CA LEU A 133 -16.19 -11.26 -1.55
C LEU A 133 -17.52 -11.93 -1.19
N GLN A 134 -17.48 -13.16 -0.71
CA GLN A 134 -18.70 -13.94 -0.41
C GLN A 134 -19.26 -13.66 0.99
N THR A 135 -18.40 -13.42 1.98
CA THR A 135 -18.78 -13.41 3.40
C THR A 135 -18.31 -12.17 4.16
N GLY A 136 -17.41 -11.39 3.58
CA GLY A 136 -16.69 -10.32 4.28
C GLY A 136 -15.55 -10.81 5.16
N ASP A 137 -15.48 -12.11 5.48
CA ASP A 137 -14.46 -12.71 6.34
C ASP A 137 -13.35 -13.37 5.52
N PRO A 138 -12.06 -13.18 5.90
CA PRO A 138 -10.95 -13.85 5.23
C PRO A 138 -10.87 -15.32 5.66
N ALA A 139 -10.48 -16.19 4.73
CA ALA A 139 -10.21 -17.60 4.95
C ALA A 139 -8.80 -17.93 4.46
N PHE A 140 -8.05 -18.63 5.29
CA PHE A 140 -6.65 -19.00 5.03
C PHE A 140 -6.53 -20.49 4.77
N ASP A 141 -5.40 -20.92 4.24
CA ASP A 141 -5.05 -22.34 4.23
C ASP A 141 -4.68 -22.83 5.65
N GLY A 142 -4.25 -24.09 5.75
CA GLY A 142 -3.89 -24.73 7.02
C GLY A 142 -2.38 -24.79 7.29
N ARG A 143 -1.55 -24.01 6.58
CA ARG A 143 -0.10 -24.03 6.78
C ARG A 143 0.25 -23.58 8.20
N ALA A 144 1.26 -24.23 8.77
CA ALA A 144 1.78 -23.84 10.08
C ALA A 144 2.51 -22.49 9.99
N GLY A 145 2.66 -21.81 11.12
CA GLY A 145 3.43 -20.58 11.23
C GLY A 145 4.70 -20.79 12.06
N ARG A 146 5.78 -20.08 11.72
CA ARG A 146 7.06 -20.08 12.44
C ARG A 146 7.38 -18.65 12.88
N PHE A 147 7.47 -18.46 14.20
CA PHE A 147 7.91 -17.20 14.79
C PHE A 147 9.42 -17.08 14.83
N THR A 148 9.93 -15.95 14.33
CA THR A 148 11.35 -15.58 14.44
C THR A 148 11.57 -14.79 15.73
N PRO A 149 12.24 -15.36 16.76
CA PRO A 149 12.45 -14.69 18.03
C PRO A 149 13.56 -13.64 17.94
N GLY A 150 13.58 -12.71 18.90
CA GLY A 150 14.69 -11.78 19.09
C GLY A 150 14.70 -10.58 18.15
N ARG A 151 13.61 -10.30 17.44
CA ARG A 151 13.44 -9.05 16.69
C ARG A 151 12.64 -8.02 17.51
N THR A 152 12.66 -6.78 17.04
CA THR A 152 11.95 -5.63 17.63
C THR A 152 10.42 -5.74 17.57
N PHE A 153 9.89 -6.42 16.54
CA PHE A 153 8.46 -6.57 16.31
C PHE A 153 8.01 -8.02 16.47
N ASP A 154 6.72 -8.25 16.71
CA ASP A 154 6.13 -9.59 16.83
C ASP A 154 5.64 -10.11 15.47
N GLU A 155 5.25 -9.20 14.58
CA GLU A 155 4.89 -9.47 13.20
C GLU A 155 5.48 -8.39 12.28
N THR A 156 5.90 -8.78 11.07
CA THR A 156 6.33 -7.86 10.00
C THR A 156 5.48 -8.14 8.76
N ILE A 157 4.34 -7.46 8.67
CA ILE A 157 3.32 -7.74 7.64
C ILE A 157 3.59 -6.88 6.42
N PHE A 158 3.94 -7.50 5.29
CA PHE A 158 4.11 -6.83 4.01
C PHE A 158 2.77 -6.28 3.52
N LEU A 159 2.71 -4.97 3.28
CA LEU A 159 1.48 -4.32 2.85
C LEU A 159 1.45 -4.17 1.32
N LEU A 160 0.44 -4.74 0.70
CA LEU A 160 -0.03 -4.39 -0.64
C LEU A 160 -0.83 -3.09 -0.49
N ILE A 161 -0.43 -2.04 -1.20
CA ILE A 161 -1.08 -0.73 -1.09
C ILE A 161 -1.38 -0.20 -2.48
N HIS A 162 -2.65 0.02 -2.76
CA HIS A 162 -3.12 0.67 -3.99
C HIS A 162 -3.75 2.00 -3.59
N CYS A 163 -3.40 3.08 -4.29
CA CYS A 163 -3.98 4.39 -4.01
C CYS A 163 -4.17 5.25 -5.25
N ASP A 164 -5.11 6.17 -5.13
CA ASP A 164 -5.32 7.25 -6.07
C ASP A 164 -4.68 8.54 -5.52
N LEU A 165 -3.89 9.18 -6.37
CA LEU A 165 -3.35 10.52 -6.16
C LEU A 165 -4.20 11.49 -6.96
N TYR A 166 -4.96 12.30 -6.24
CA TYR A 166 -5.69 13.42 -6.82
C TYR A 166 -4.83 14.66 -6.70
N VAL A 167 -4.37 15.20 -7.83
CA VAL A 167 -3.47 16.35 -7.89
C VAL A 167 -4.22 17.56 -8.40
N ARG A 168 -4.23 18.64 -7.62
CA ARG A 168 -4.77 19.92 -8.04
C ARG A 168 -3.89 20.49 -9.16
N LEU A 169 -4.48 20.75 -10.33
CA LEU A 169 -3.78 21.16 -11.54
C LEU A 169 -3.66 22.68 -11.69
N ASP A 170 -4.45 23.45 -10.96
CA ASP A 170 -4.38 24.91 -10.94
C ASP A 170 -4.87 25.51 -9.61
N ASP A 171 -4.73 26.84 -9.48
CA ASP A 171 -5.09 27.56 -8.27
C ASP A 171 -6.60 27.75 -8.07
N SER A 172 -7.43 27.39 -9.06
CA SER A 172 -8.90 27.53 -8.97
C SER A 172 -9.54 26.48 -8.08
N ASN A 173 -8.80 25.39 -7.79
CA ASN A 173 -9.28 24.22 -7.07
C ASN A 173 -10.42 23.47 -7.78
N GLN A 174 -10.68 23.76 -9.06
CA GLN A 174 -11.71 23.12 -9.87
C GLN A 174 -11.16 22.01 -10.78
N HIS A 175 -9.88 22.11 -11.16
CA HIS A 175 -9.25 21.13 -12.05
C HIS A 175 -8.33 20.20 -11.26
N TRP A 176 -8.69 18.92 -11.27
CA TRP A 176 -7.96 17.86 -10.59
C TRP A 176 -7.54 16.79 -11.58
N GLY A 177 -6.35 16.25 -11.39
CA GLY A 177 -5.84 15.08 -12.10
C GLY A 177 -5.85 13.85 -11.21
N LYS A 178 -6.07 12.66 -11.77
CA LYS A 178 -5.98 11.36 -11.08
C LYS A 178 -4.82 10.55 -11.65
N ILE A 179 -3.95 10.05 -10.77
CA ILE A 179 -3.01 8.96 -11.05
C ILE A 179 -3.32 7.85 -10.06
N SER A 180 -3.67 6.67 -10.57
CA SER A 180 -3.74 5.44 -9.78
C SER A 180 -2.32 4.90 -9.63
N LEU A 181 -1.90 4.51 -8.44
CA LEU A 181 -0.61 3.86 -8.18
C LEU A 181 -0.83 2.43 -7.72
N ALA A 182 -0.35 1.48 -8.51
CA ALA A 182 -0.33 0.07 -8.17
C ALA A 182 0.71 -0.23 -7.06
N PRO A 183 0.62 -1.38 -6.37
CA PRO A 183 1.45 -1.70 -5.20
C PRO A 183 2.95 -1.50 -5.39
N GLN A 184 3.56 -2.05 -6.43
CA GLN A 184 4.98 -1.87 -6.71
C GLN A 184 5.30 -0.44 -7.15
N GLY A 185 4.42 0.21 -7.91
CA GLY A 185 4.58 1.61 -8.32
C GLY A 185 4.61 2.55 -7.11
N LEU A 186 3.71 2.35 -6.15
CA LEU A 186 3.70 3.08 -4.88
C LEU A 186 4.95 2.79 -4.06
N ALA A 187 5.33 1.50 -3.92
CA ALA A 187 6.49 1.09 -3.14
C ALA A 187 7.78 1.72 -3.66
N ARG A 188 7.91 1.91 -4.98
CA ARG A 188 9.04 2.65 -5.57
C ARG A 188 9.06 4.11 -5.14
N ILE A 189 7.93 4.81 -5.22
CA ILE A 189 7.90 6.24 -4.93
C ILE A 189 8.05 6.52 -3.42
N TYR A 190 7.25 5.83 -2.59
CA TYR A 190 7.06 6.14 -1.18
C TYR A 190 7.67 5.12 -0.20
N GLY A 191 8.19 4.02 -0.72
CA GLY A 191 8.80 2.93 0.02
C GLY A 191 7.86 1.75 0.24
N GLN A 192 8.42 0.54 0.25
CA GLN A 192 7.68 -0.66 0.58
C GLN A 192 7.30 -0.65 2.07
N ALA A 193 6.00 -0.62 2.35
CA ALA A 193 5.49 -0.52 3.71
C ALA A 193 5.32 -1.89 4.38
N HIS A 194 5.66 -1.95 5.66
CA HIS A 194 5.39 -3.07 6.55
C HIS A 194 4.61 -2.58 7.77
N ALA A 195 3.52 -3.26 8.11
CA ALA A 195 2.88 -3.09 9.40
C ALA A 195 3.63 -3.93 10.44
N CYS A 196 4.13 -3.26 11.47
CA CYS A 196 5.02 -3.82 12.48
C CYS A 196 4.38 -3.71 13.87
N PRO A 197 3.37 -4.55 14.17
CA PRO A 197 2.75 -4.59 15.50
C PRO A 197 3.60 -5.38 16.51
N ASN A 198 3.32 -5.11 17.78
CA ASN A 198 3.68 -5.96 18.90
C ASN A 198 2.40 -6.37 19.61
N VAL A 199 2.27 -7.63 20.02
CA VAL A 199 1.14 -8.18 20.77
C VAL A 199 0.77 -7.27 21.95
N ALA A 200 1.77 -6.75 22.66
CA ALA A 200 1.61 -5.88 23.81
C ALA A 200 1.02 -4.49 23.50
N THR A 201 1.14 -4.01 22.26
CA THR A 201 0.78 -2.63 21.88
C THR A 201 -0.21 -2.51 20.72
N ARG A 202 -0.41 -3.57 19.93
CA ARG A 202 -1.15 -3.56 18.65
C ARG A 202 -2.55 -2.98 18.69
N GLU A 203 -3.17 -2.91 19.87
CA GLU A 203 -4.50 -2.30 20.03
C GLU A 203 -4.48 -0.77 20.09
N LYS A 204 -3.32 -0.17 20.40
CA LYS A 204 -3.16 1.28 20.62
C LYS A 204 -2.02 1.91 19.82
N GLN A 205 -1.04 1.13 19.38
CA GLN A 205 0.17 1.60 18.73
C GLN A 205 0.80 0.52 17.85
N LEU A 206 1.31 0.93 16.69
CA LEU A 206 2.19 0.13 15.84
C LEU A 206 3.08 1.04 14.98
N VAL A 207 4.15 0.48 14.42
CA VAL A 207 5.00 1.17 13.44
C VAL A 207 4.60 0.76 12.03
N ILE A 208 4.48 1.73 11.12
CA ILE A 208 4.54 1.48 9.68
C ILE A 208 5.97 1.82 9.24
N ALA A 209 6.77 0.79 9.02
CA ALA A 209 8.14 0.94 8.55
C ALA A 209 8.16 0.91 7.03
N LYS A 210 8.98 1.77 6.42
CA LYS A 210 9.13 1.81 4.96
C LYS A 210 10.59 1.88 4.57
N THR A 211 10.90 1.24 3.46
CA THR A 211 12.21 1.33 2.80
C THR A 211 12.03 1.70 1.34
N ILE A 212 12.77 2.70 0.88
CA ILE A 212 12.87 3.07 -0.54
C ILE A 212 14.21 2.57 -1.05
N GLU A 213 14.18 1.61 -1.96
CA GLU A 213 15.39 1.10 -2.62
C GLU A 213 15.77 1.96 -3.82
N GLY A 214 17.07 2.05 -4.13
CA GLY A 214 17.58 2.77 -5.30
C GLY A 214 17.52 4.29 -5.22
N LEU A 215 17.18 4.86 -4.05
CA LEU A 215 17.23 6.31 -3.82
C LEU A 215 18.67 6.79 -3.57
N HIS A 216 19.41 6.07 -2.74
CA HIS A 216 20.81 6.39 -2.44
C HIS A 216 21.76 5.82 -3.48
N ALA A 217 22.80 6.57 -3.82
CA ALA A 217 23.79 6.18 -4.84
C ALA A 217 24.67 4.98 -4.43
N ASP A 218 24.77 4.70 -3.13
CA ASP A 218 25.53 3.57 -2.59
C ASP A 218 24.71 2.26 -2.51
N GLY A 219 23.42 2.32 -2.83
CA GLY A 219 22.51 1.17 -2.80
C GLY A 219 21.86 0.91 -1.44
N SER A 220 22.21 1.69 -0.40
CA SER A 220 21.52 1.60 0.88
C SER A 220 20.03 1.99 0.75
N PRO A 221 19.10 1.33 1.47
CA PRO A 221 17.70 1.73 1.47
C PRO A 221 17.52 3.03 2.26
N HIS A 222 16.64 3.91 1.77
CA HIS A 222 16.17 5.05 2.56
C HIS A 222 15.05 4.59 3.50
N VAL A 223 15.22 4.79 4.80
CA VAL A 223 14.28 4.40 5.86
C VAL A 223 13.34 5.56 6.19
N ASP A 224 12.03 5.30 6.25
CA ASP A 224 11.02 6.31 6.61
C ASP A 224 9.89 5.68 7.46
N ASN A 225 10.04 5.76 8.79
CA ASN A 225 9.24 5.03 9.77
C ASN A 225 8.18 5.92 10.45
N TYR A 226 6.95 5.45 10.50
CA TYR A 226 5.83 6.20 11.07
C TYR A 226 5.28 5.47 12.28
N LEU A 227 5.35 6.13 13.43
CA LEU A 227 4.64 5.66 14.60
C LEU A 227 3.17 6.05 14.51
N PHE A 228 2.30 5.05 14.46
CA PHE A 228 0.87 5.23 14.48
C PHE A 228 0.32 4.95 15.87
N ARG A 229 -0.58 5.81 16.35
CA ARG A 229 -1.30 5.65 17.61
C ARG A 229 -2.79 5.82 17.39
N GLY A 230 -3.57 5.13 18.20
CA GLY A 230 -5.02 5.18 18.10
C GLY A 230 -5.68 4.20 19.05
N PHE A 231 -6.80 3.65 18.63
CA PHE A 231 -7.52 2.64 19.39
C PHE A 231 -8.04 1.56 18.45
N THR A 232 -8.20 0.37 19.02
CA THR A 232 -8.82 -0.77 18.38
C THR A 232 -10.03 -1.19 19.20
N ASP A 233 -11.15 -1.41 18.53
CA ASP A 233 -12.33 -2.03 19.13
C ASP A 233 -12.45 -3.49 18.68
N ARG A 234 -12.66 -4.39 19.64
CA ARG A 234 -12.84 -5.81 19.39
C ARG A 234 -14.32 -6.18 19.48
N THR A 235 -15.01 -6.10 18.35
CA THR A 235 -16.39 -6.60 18.27
C THR A 235 -16.47 -8.14 18.24
N ARG A 236 -15.37 -8.82 17.90
CA ARG A 236 -15.19 -10.28 17.97
C ARG A 236 -13.80 -10.61 18.52
N ARG A 237 -13.62 -11.83 19.04
CA ARG A 237 -12.34 -12.27 19.61
C ARG A 237 -11.22 -12.41 18.57
N ASP A 238 -11.58 -12.78 17.34
CA ASP A 238 -10.67 -13.12 16.24
C ASP A 238 -10.24 -11.91 15.40
N ARG A 239 -10.64 -10.69 15.73
CA ARG A 239 -10.33 -9.48 14.95
C ARG A 239 -10.46 -8.20 15.78
N GLY A 240 -9.90 -7.12 15.25
CA GLY A 240 -10.06 -5.78 15.81
C GLY A 240 -10.20 -4.74 14.72
N ASN A 241 -11.11 -3.80 14.92
CA ASN A 241 -11.34 -2.66 14.04
C ASN A 241 -10.60 -1.46 14.61
N PHE A 242 -9.70 -0.85 13.85
CA PHE A 242 -8.81 0.19 14.34
C PHE A 242 -9.02 1.52 13.61
N PHE A 243 -8.74 2.61 14.33
CA PHE A 243 -8.54 3.94 13.78
C PHE A 243 -7.27 4.54 14.38
N PHE A 244 -6.25 4.70 13.55
CA PHE A 244 -4.90 5.08 13.94
C PHE A 244 -4.43 6.29 13.12
N GLU A 245 -3.75 7.21 13.78
CA GLU A 245 -3.16 8.39 13.15
C GLU A 245 -1.68 8.49 13.49
N SER A 246 -0.93 9.09 12.59
CA SER A 246 0.46 9.47 12.79
C SER A 246 0.62 10.94 12.47
N LEU A 247 1.47 11.62 13.23
CA LEU A 247 1.90 13.00 12.98
C LEU A 247 3.38 13.09 13.38
N VAL A 248 4.25 13.13 12.39
CA VAL A 248 5.71 13.04 12.61
C VAL A 248 6.46 14.16 11.90
N PRO A 249 7.54 14.69 12.50
CA PRO A 249 8.39 15.67 11.84
C PRO A 249 9.10 15.02 10.65
N ARG A 250 9.12 15.71 9.51
CA ARG A 250 9.83 15.29 8.30
C ARG A 250 10.47 16.45 7.57
N PRO A 251 11.60 16.22 6.88
CA PRO A 251 12.08 17.12 5.86
C PRO A 251 11.10 17.13 4.68
N PHE A 252 10.48 18.29 4.44
CA PHE A 252 9.72 18.57 3.23
C PHE A 252 10.65 19.13 2.15
N PHE A 253 10.84 18.37 1.08
CA PHE A 253 11.67 18.78 -0.06
C PHE A 253 10.83 19.54 -1.08
N LYS A 254 11.12 20.84 -1.24
CA LYS A 254 10.40 21.73 -2.16
C LYS A 254 10.57 21.36 -3.64
N SER A 255 11.56 20.53 -3.95
CA SER A 255 11.78 19.95 -5.28
C SER A 255 10.66 18.99 -5.68
N GLY A 256 9.94 18.44 -4.69
CA GLY A 256 8.97 17.36 -4.84
C GLY A 256 9.63 15.97 -4.92
N ARG A 257 10.93 15.83 -4.64
CA ARG A 257 11.65 14.56 -4.60
C ARG A 257 12.34 14.38 -3.25
N ALA A 258 12.19 13.21 -2.66
CA ALA A 258 12.88 12.82 -1.44
C ALA A 258 14.41 12.92 -1.63
N ASP A 259 15.10 13.40 -0.61
CA ASP A 259 16.56 13.62 -0.58
C ASP A 259 17.11 14.59 -1.65
N ASP A 260 16.25 15.43 -2.24
CA ASP A 260 16.67 16.46 -3.19
C ASP A 260 16.44 17.88 -2.60
N PRO A 261 17.45 18.46 -1.93
CA PRO A 261 17.36 19.78 -1.31
C PRO A 261 17.56 20.94 -2.30
N SER A 262 17.66 20.69 -3.61
CA SER A 262 18.02 21.71 -4.62
C SER A 262 17.09 22.93 -4.67
N ALA A 263 15.82 22.76 -4.29
CA ALA A 263 14.83 23.83 -4.19
C ALA A 263 14.60 24.32 -2.75
N GLY A 264 15.40 23.83 -1.79
CA GLY A 264 15.26 24.08 -0.35
C GLY A 264 14.45 23.01 0.38
N VAL A 265 14.66 22.96 1.71
CA VAL A 265 14.02 22.01 2.63
C VAL A 265 13.34 22.76 3.76
N ARG A 266 12.23 22.23 4.25
CA ARG A 266 11.49 22.76 5.41
C ARG A 266 11.08 21.61 6.31
N GLU A 267 11.42 21.68 7.60
CA GLU A 267 10.85 20.73 8.57
C GLU A 267 9.35 21.01 8.76
N ALA A 268 8.53 19.98 8.61
CA ALA A 268 7.08 20.05 8.78
C ALA A 268 6.54 18.78 9.45
N ASN A 269 5.42 18.90 10.15
CA ASN A 269 4.71 17.75 10.71
C ASN A 269 3.78 17.15 9.64
N ILE A 270 4.08 15.92 9.25
CA ILE A 270 3.36 15.19 8.21
C ILE A 270 2.40 14.21 8.88
N GLY A 271 1.13 14.30 8.51
CA GLY A 271 0.05 13.53 9.10
C GLY A 271 -0.53 12.50 8.14
N PHE A 272 -0.82 11.30 8.64
CA PHE A 272 -1.57 10.25 7.93
C PHE A 272 -2.57 9.57 8.85
N ALA A 273 -3.72 9.23 8.30
CA ALA A 273 -4.74 8.43 8.99
C ALA A 273 -4.85 7.06 8.33
N ARG A 274 -5.02 6.02 9.15
CA ARG A 274 -5.27 4.65 8.73
C ARG A 274 -6.40 4.06 9.57
N TYR A 275 -7.30 3.33 8.93
CA TYR A 275 -8.35 2.61 9.65
C TYR A 275 -8.69 1.32 8.90
N GLY A 276 -9.12 0.30 9.63
CA GLY A 276 -9.33 -1.01 9.04
C GLY A 276 -9.60 -2.09 10.05
N THR A 277 -9.35 -3.33 9.64
CA THR A 277 -9.56 -4.53 10.45
C THR A 277 -8.35 -5.45 10.32
N TRP A 278 -7.80 -5.88 11.46
CA TRP A 278 -6.88 -7.01 11.51
C TRP A 278 -7.60 -8.28 11.98
N HIS A 279 -7.12 -9.45 11.55
CA HIS A 279 -7.66 -10.77 11.85
C HIS A 279 -6.55 -11.65 12.44
N LEU A 280 -6.87 -12.40 13.48
CA LEU A 280 -5.93 -13.26 14.19
C LEU A 280 -5.96 -14.69 13.66
N GLU A 281 -4.83 -15.40 13.73
CA GLU A 281 -4.75 -16.85 13.50
C GLU A 281 -4.50 -17.58 14.82
N PRO A 282 -5.49 -18.34 15.35
CA PRO A 282 -5.33 -19.08 16.59
C PRO A 282 -4.19 -20.09 16.62
N GLN A 283 -3.77 -20.60 15.47
CA GLN A 283 -2.65 -21.54 15.35
C GLN A 283 -1.29 -20.84 15.49
N PHE A 284 -1.21 -19.53 15.26
CA PHE A 284 0.04 -18.78 15.28
C PHE A 284 0.17 -18.08 16.63
N LYS A 285 0.93 -18.68 17.53
CA LYS A 285 1.15 -18.12 18.86
C LYS A 285 2.42 -17.30 18.92
N VAL A 286 2.31 -16.06 19.39
CA VAL A 286 3.41 -15.15 19.72
C VAL A 286 3.18 -14.67 21.15
N HIS A 287 4.14 -14.94 22.05
CA HIS A 287 4.02 -14.62 23.47
C HIS A 287 2.69 -15.08 24.13
N ASP A 288 2.28 -16.32 23.85
CA ASP A 288 1.02 -16.94 24.28
C ASP A 288 -0.28 -16.32 23.73
N GLU A 289 -0.19 -15.29 22.88
CA GLU A 289 -1.30 -14.65 22.20
C GLU A 289 -1.36 -15.05 20.72
N TRP A 290 -2.52 -14.87 20.08
CA TRP A 290 -2.66 -15.13 18.64
C TRP A 290 -2.02 -14.00 17.83
N ALA A 291 -1.27 -14.34 16.78
CA ALA A 291 -0.68 -13.39 15.86
C ALA A 291 -1.74 -12.78 14.91
N ILE A 292 -1.49 -11.57 14.42
CA ILE A 292 -2.24 -10.99 13.30
C ILE A 292 -1.85 -11.75 12.03
N ARG A 293 -2.83 -12.47 11.46
CA ARG A 293 -2.69 -13.21 10.21
C ARG A 293 -2.82 -12.31 8.99
N TYR A 294 -3.73 -11.34 9.08
CA TYR A 294 -4.15 -10.52 7.96
C TYR A 294 -4.69 -9.18 8.44
N VAL A 295 -4.42 -8.14 7.67
CA VAL A 295 -4.95 -6.81 7.87
C VAL A 295 -5.47 -6.26 6.55
N ARG A 296 -6.57 -5.53 6.61
CA ARG A 296 -7.07 -4.70 5.51
C ARG A 296 -7.55 -3.36 6.01
N GLY A 297 -7.55 -2.35 5.17
CA GLY A 297 -8.07 -1.05 5.55
C GLY A 297 -7.91 0.02 4.49
N ARG A 298 -8.16 1.24 4.92
CA ARG A 298 -7.98 2.48 4.17
C ARG A 298 -6.97 3.38 4.83
N PHE A 299 -6.38 4.22 4.00
CA PHE A 299 -5.51 5.28 4.47
C PHE A 299 -5.72 6.54 3.64
N GLN A 300 -5.46 7.69 4.26
CA GLN A 300 -5.54 8.98 3.58
C GLN A 300 -4.52 9.97 4.15
N GLY A 301 -4.09 10.89 3.31
CA GLY A 301 -3.17 11.95 3.68
C GLY A 301 -2.92 12.93 2.56
N TRP A 302 -1.94 13.80 2.75
CA TRP A 302 -1.58 14.85 1.81
C TRP A 302 -0.17 14.63 1.27
N GLY A 303 0.03 15.10 0.04
CA GLY A 303 1.30 15.08 -0.66
C GLY A 303 1.55 16.36 -1.43
N HIS A 304 2.78 16.48 -1.94
CA HIS A 304 3.17 17.51 -2.87
C HIS A 304 3.74 16.88 -4.13
N VAL A 305 3.21 17.34 -5.27
CA VAL A 305 3.62 16.94 -6.60
C VAL A 305 4.08 18.18 -7.35
N ASN A 306 5.36 18.19 -7.73
CA ASN A 306 5.91 19.23 -8.58
C ASN A 306 5.46 19.01 -10.03
N LEU A 307 4.33 19.62 -10.40
CA LEU A 307 3.72 19.49 -11.73
C LEU A 307 4.68 19.87 -12.86
N ALA A 308 5.54 20.88 -12.67
CA ALA A 308 6.51 21.28 -13.68
C ALA A 308 7.53 20.18 -14.01
N ARG A 309 7.81 19.28 -13.06
CA ARG A 309 8.70 18.14 -13.26
C ARG A 309 8.01 16.96 -13.96
N ILE A 310 6.76 16.70 -13.59
CA ILE A 310 6.07 15.47 -14.01
C ILE A 310 5.18 15.65 -15.25
N ALA A 311 4.77 16.88 -15.58
CA ALA A 311 3.87 17.13 -16.69
C ALA A 311 4.50 16.70 -18.02
N GLY A 312 3.78 15.86 -18.76
CA GLY A 312 4.21 15.35 -20.07
C GLY A 312 5.31 14.29 -20.02
N GLN A 313 5.78 13.89 -18.84
CA GLN A 313 6.74 12.81 -18.70
C GLN A 313 6.04 11.44 -18.83
N PRO A 314 6.71 10.43 -19.42
CA PRO A 314 6.19 9.07 -19.39
C PRO A 314 6.14 8.55 -17.96
N LEU A 315 5.20 7.65 -17.68
CA LEU A 315 4.97 7.12 -16.34
C LEU A 315 6.22 6.46 -15.73
N GLU A 316 7.08 5.86 -16.54
CA GLU A 316 8.38 5.29 -16.12
C GLU A 316 9.31 6.32 -15.47
N GLN A 317 9.28 7.57 -15.93
CA GLN A 317 10.07 8.65 -15.31
C GLN A 317 9.40 9.19 -14.04
N ILE A 318 8.08 8.98 -13.92
CA ILE A 318 7.32 9.35 -12.72
C ILE A 318 7.48 8.29 -11.62
N LEU A 319 7.49 7.00 -11.96
CA LEU A 319 7.61 5.87 -11.03
C LEU A 319 9.07 5.56 -10.67
N THR A 320 9.80 6.58 -10.25
CA THR A 320 11.20 6.48 -9.80
C THR A 320 11.33 6.65 -8.28
N PRO A 321 12.39 6.10 -7.65
CA PRO A 321 12.61 6.20 -6.21
C PRO A 321 12.52 7.63 -5.67
N GLY A 322 11.67 7.82 -4.65
CA GLY A 322 11.50 9.10 -3.96
C GLY A 322 10.84 10.20 -4.80
N ASN A 323 10.25 9.89 -5.96
CA ASN A 323 9.64 10.88 -6.86
C ASN A 323 8.25 11.38 -6.41
N GLY A 324 8.06 11.51 -5.11
CA GLY A 324 6.88 12.03 -4.45
C GLY A 324 7.22 12.31 -2.98
N VAL A 325 6.62 13.36 -2.42
CA VAL A 325 6.82 13.70 -1.00
C VAL A 325 5.48 13.87 -0.32
N LEU A 326 5.38 13.35 0.89
CA LEU A 326 4.23 13.58 1.75
C LEU A 326 4.26 15.04 2.25
N SER A 327 3.09 15.59 2.53
CA SER A 327 2.93 17.01 2.81
C SER A 327 1.87 17.28 3.87
N THR A 328 1.66 18.56 4.20
CA THR A 328 0.68 19.00 5.18
C THR A 328 0.04 20.32 4.75
N LEU A 329 -1.24 20.52 5.09
CA LEU A 329 -1.93 21.80 4.88
C LEU A 329 -1.67 22.81 6.01
N HIS A 330 -1.07 22.38 7.12
CA HIS A 330 -1.04 23.15 8.37
C HIS A 330 0.21 24.01 8.55
N ASP A 331 1.30 23.72 7.83
CA ASP A 331 2.51 24.54 7.89
C ASP A 331 2.37 25.75 6.94
N PRO A 332 2.76 26.97 7.35
CA PRO A 332 2.55 28.18 6.56
C PRO A 332 3.35 28.27 5.26
N GLU A 333 4.43 27.50 5.13
CA GLU A 333 5.26 27.47 3.92
C GLU A 333 4.95 26.23 3.06
N VAL A 334 4.74 25.07 3.69
CA VAL A 334 4.42 23.82 3.00
C VAL A 334 2.96 23.77 2.55
N GLY A 335 2.03 24.30 3.35
CA GLY A 335 0.58 24.30 3.07
C GLY A 335 0.21 24.85 1.70
N PRO A 336 0.73 26.03 1.29
CA PRO A 336 0.51 26.56 -0.06
C PRO A 336 1.04 25.66 -1.19
N MET A 337 2.07 24.85 -0.94
CA MET A 337 2.65 23.92 -1.91
C MET A 337 1.90 22.58 -1.98
N THR A 338 1.19 22.20 -0.92
CA THR A 338 0.40 20.97 -0.84
C THR A 338 -0.71 20.97 -1.87
N ASN A 339 -0.61 20.05 -2.83
CA ASN A 339 -1.51 19.98 -3.99
C ASN A 339 -1.97 18.55 -4.32
N ALA A 340 -1.55 17.53 -3.58
CA ALA A 340 -2.00 16.15 -3.80
C ALA A 340 -2.77 15.63 -2.59
N PHE A 341 -3.95 15.07 -2.84
CA PHE A 341 -4.70 14.27 -1.87
C PHE A 341 -4.48 12.80 -2.20
N ILE A 342 -4.03 12.04 -1.21
CA ILE A 342 -3.68 10.63 -1.35
C ILE A 342 -4.74 9.82 -0.61
N LEU A 343 -5.42 8.93 -1.30
CA LEU A 343 -6.42 8.02 -0.73
C LEU A 343 -6.22 6.63 -1.30
N GLY A 344 -6.22 5.60 -0.45
CA GLY A 344 -6.10 4.24 -0.94
C GLY A 344 -6.58 3.19 0.02
N THR A 345 -6.47 1.94 -0.41
CA THR A 345 -6.67 0.77 0.45
C THR A 345 -5.37 -0.01 0.59
N PHE A 346 -5.28 -0.77 1.66
CA PHE A 346 -4.17 -1.69 1.88
C PHE A 346 -4.70 -3.05 2.33
N LYS A 347 -3.97 -4.09 1.96
CA LYS A 347 -4.14 -5.46 2.44
C LYS A 347 -2.75 -6.01 2.76
N GLY A 348 -2.64 -6.90 3.74
CA GLY A 348 -1.38 -7.57 4.04
C GLY A 348 -1.64 -8.79 4.89
N LYS A 349 -0.95 -9.90 4.57
CA LYS A 349 -0.99 -11.12 5.38
C LYS A 349 0.42 -11.54 5.74
N LEU A 350 0.54 -12.49 6.66
CA LEU A 350 1.79 -13.22 6.84
C LEU A 350 1.98 -14.19 5.66
N ASN A 351 3.18 -14.30 5.12
CA ASN A 351 3.48 -15.09 3.93
C ASN A 351 4.58 -16.10 4.21
N ASP A 352 4.64 -17.13 3.36
CA ASP A 352 5.81 -18.00 3.21
C ASP A 352 6.81 -17.31 2.25
N TRP A 353 7.90 -16.77 2.81
CA TRP A 353 8.87 -15.99 2.04
C TRP A 353 9.95 -16.84 1.41
N ASP A 354 10.31 -17.97 2.02
CA ASP A 354 11.38 -18.86 1.56
C ASP A 354 10.88 -20.08 0.76
N GLY A 355 9.57 -20.30 0.73
CA GLY A 355 8.91 -21.37 0.00
C GLY A 355 9.00 -22.73 0.69
N ASP A 356 9.28 -22.79 1.99
CA ASP A 356 9.40 -24.04 2.75
C ASP A 356 8.05 -24.67 3.13
N GLY A 357 6.93 -24.00 2.81
CA GLY A 357 5.56 -24.42 3.14
C GLY A 357 5.09 -23.97 4.52
N VAL A 358 5.88 -23.15 5.22
CA VAL A 358 5.57 -22.59 6.53
C VAL A 358 5.42 -21.07 6.41
N ILE A 359 4.42 -20.51 7.10
CA ILE A 359 4.23 -19.07 7.16
C ILE A 359 5.28 -18.46 8.08
N ASP A 360 5.99 -17.46 7.59
CA ASP A 360 6.98 -16.75 8.37
C ASP A 360 6.36 -15.59 9.15
N LEU A 361 6.56 -15.61 10.46
CA LEU A 361 6.26 -14.50 11.35
C LEU A 361 7.54 -13.75 11.68
N ASN A 362 7.52 -12.44 11.44
CA ASN A 362 8.58 -11.52 11.86
C ASN A 362 9.96 -11.87 11.29
N SER A 363 9.99 -12.33 10.03
CA SER A 363 11.21 -12.78 9.36
C SER A 363 11.88 -11.68 8.53
N ARG A 364 11.22 -10.54 8.32
CA ARG A 364 11.72 -9.47 7.46
C ARG A 364 12.53 -8.46 8.26
N ASP A 365 13.62 -8.00 7.67
CA ASP A 365 14.41 -6.92 8.26
C ASP A 365 13.62 -5.62 8.22
N VAL A 366 13.51 -4.99 9.39
CA VAL A 366 12.84 -3.71 9.59
C VAL A 366 13.76 -2.83 10.44
N TYR A 367 14.20 -1.71 9.87
CA TYR A 367 15.18 -0.82 10.48
C TYR A 367 14.50 0.22 11.37
N SER A 368 13.87 -0.23 12.45
CA SER A 368 13.09 0.63 13.33
C SER A 368 13.03 0.13 14.76
N THR A 369 13.09 1.06 15.72
CA THR A 369 12.66 0.82 17.09
C THR A 369 11.13 0.73 17.20
N VAL A 370 10.61 0.30 18.34
CA VAL A 370 9.16 0.25 18.64
C VAL A 370 8.47 1.62 18.68
N ASP A 371 9.25 2.70 18.78
CA ASP A 371 8.79 4.09 18.75
C ASP A 371 9.00 4.75 17.37
N GLY A 372 9.41 3.97 16.37
CA GLY A 372 9.55 4.43 14.98
C GLY A 372 10.87 5.13 14.68
N GLU A 373 11.84 5.11 15.59
CA GLU A 373 13.16 5.68 15.36
C GLU A 373 14.01 4.74 14.51
N ILE A 374 14.97 5.26 13.75
CA ILE A 374 15.88 4.45 12.93
C ILE A 374 16.77 3.60 13.84
N ASP A 375 16.81 2.32 13.53
CA ASP A 375 17.60 1.28 14.18
C ASP A 375 18.14 0.36 13.09
N THR A 376 19.35 0.67 12.62
CA THR A 376 19.94 0.04 11.44
C THR A 376 20.53 -1.34 11.70
N ASP A 377 21.00 -1.62 12.93
CA ASP A 377 21.56 -2.91 13.33
C ASP A 377 20.53 -3.83 14.02
N GLN A 378 19.30 -3.33 14.21
CA GLN A 378 18.15 -4.05 14.75
C GLN A 378 18.37 -4.53 16.19
N ASP A 379 19.11 -3.77 16.99
CA ASP A 379 19.36 -4.08 18.39
C ASP A 379 18.27 -3.54 19.36
N GLY A 380 17.30 -2.80 18.81
CA GLY A 380 16.19 -2.18 19.52
C GLY A 380 16.51 -0.79 20.11
N ILE A 381 17.71 -0.27 19.86
CA ILE A 381 18.20 1.04 20.31
C ILE A 381 18.30 1.96 19.08
N PRO A 382 17.81 3.20 19.16
CA PRO A 382 17.90 4.10 18.02
C PRO A 382 19.36 4.49 17.72
N ASP A 383 19.77 4.47 16.46
CA ASP A 383 21.10 4.96 16.04
C ASP A 383 21.29 6.42 16.44
N GLN A 384 20.22 7.20 16.29
CA GLN A 384 20.13 8.58 16.73
C GLN A 384 18.74 8.86 17.31
N PRO A 385 18.63 9.22 18.60
CA PRO A 385 17.35 9.55 19.22
C PRO A 385 16.58 10.64 18.48
N GLY A 386 15.28 10.40 18.27
CA GLY A 386 14.34 11.29 17.61
C GLY A 386 14.33 11.21 16.08
N LEU A 387 15.28 10.50 15.46
CA LEU A 387 15.34 10.38 14.00
C LEU A 387 14.49 9.20 13.54
N THR A 388 13.46 9.48 12.74
CA THR A 388 12.47 8.49 12.28
C THR A 388 12.41 8.39 10.75
N CYS A 389 13.29 9.11 10.05
CA CYS A 389 13.47 9.13 8.59
C CYS A 389 14.93 9.45 8.29
N CYS A 390 15.51 8.86 7.25
CA CYS A 390 16.91 9.07 6.89
C CYS A 390 17.20 10.57 6.74
N ASP A 391 18.33 10.99 7.27
CA ASP A 391 18.79 12.36 7.13
C ASP A 391 19.39 12.55 5.72
N TRP A 392 18.99 13.65 5.06
CA TRP A 392 19.55 14.02 3.76
C TRP A 392 20.87 14.79 3.88
N THR A 393 21.19 15.31 5.08
CA THR A 393 22.40 16.13 5.34
C THR A 393 23.59 15.29 5.74
N THR A 394 23.36 14.31 6.61
CA THR A 394 24.30 13.24 6.88
C THR A 394 23.81 12.06 6.06
N GLN A 395 24.53 11.67 5.02
CA GLN A 395 24.32 10.34 4.44
C GLN A 395 24.59 9.34 5.57
N GLN A 396 23.57 8.99 6.36
CA GLN A 396 23.63 7.93 7.34
C GLN A 396 23.78 6.66 6.52
N ARG A 397 25.03 6.22 6.43
CA ARG A 397 25.42 5.11 5.57
C ARG A 397 25.00 3.85 6.29
N LEU A 398 23.97 3.19 5.78
CA LEU A 398 23.76 1.79 6.10
C LEU A 398 24.96 1.00 5.55
N PRO A 399 25.47 0.00 6.30
CA PRO A 399 26.49 -0.91 5.78
C PRO A 399 26.00 -1.75 4.59
#